data_AF-A0A838SSM7-F1
#
_entry.id   AF-A0A838SSM7-F1
#
_cell.length_a   1.000
_cell.length_b   1.000
_cell.length_c   1.000
_cell.angle_alpha   90.00
_cell.angle_beta   90.00
_cell.angle_gamma   90.00
#
_symmetry.space_group_name_H-M   'P 1'
#
loop_
_entity.id
_entity.type
_entity.pdbx_description
1 polymer ?
#
loop_
_entity_poly.entity_id
_entity_poly.type
_entity_poly.pdbx_seq_one_letter_code
_entity_poly.pdbx_strand_id
1 'polypeptide(L)'
;MAGARRIRVGTASWTDPTLIKESDWYPKRTMSAEARLRHYASVFPMVEVDATYYHPPTEELAGLWTERTPADFRMDVKAYALLTQHPAQRKSLWPDVAADLPAEHEGKRSVYLHHLPDAAADRAFEHFRRALMPLHSAGKLGAVFFQFPPYFTNRRDNRAFLDTLPERLPDYQLAVEFRHGSWLEDRSRDKTFAQLRNLGLAYVCVDMPQGFSSSLPPVLVATADLAVVRFHGHNAETWEAKGITAAERFHYLYSSAELGEWAPKVHELAGSARETHVVMNNCYRDYGVRNARELGALLGEGLQPDAP
;
A
#
# COMPACT_ATOMS: atom_id res chain seq x y z
N MET A 1 -30.37 1.46 6.90
CA MET A 1 -29.47 2.28 7.71
C MET A 1 -28.13 2.34 6.97
N ALA A 2 -27.76 3.47 6.36
CA ALA A 2 -26.42 3.60 5.81
C ALA A 2 -25.44 3.44 6.98
N GLY A 3 -24.59 2.41 6.94
CA GLY A 3 -23.58 2.20 7.97
C GLY A 3 -22.68 3.44 8.10
N ALA A 4 -22.19 3.73 9.30
CA ALA A 4 -21.29 4.84 9.52
C ALA A 4 -20.08 4.74 8.57
N ARG A 5 -19.86 5.80 7.79
CA ARG A 5 -18.69 5.96 6.93
C ARG A 5 -17.49 6.23 7.83
N ARG A 6 -16.41 5.47 7.67
CA ARG A 6 -15.21 5.59 8.52
C ARG A 6 -14.02 6.08 7.70
N ILE A 7 -13.30 7.07 8.22
CA ILE A 7 -12.01 7.48 7.68
C ILE A 7 -10.94 6.99 8.64
N ARG A 8 -9.87 6.39 8.12
CA ARG A 8 -8.73 5.94 8.92
C ARG A 8 -7.47 6.54 8.34
N VAL A 9 -6.71 7.22 9.18
CA VAL A 9 -5.47 7.88 8.77
C VAL A 9 -4.28 7.16 9.40
N GLY A 10 -3.26 6.89 8.60
CA GLY A 10 -2.03 6.24 9.04
C GLY A 10 -0.86 6.57 8.12
N THR A 11 0.21 5.79 8.25
CA THR A 11 1.45 5.96 7.48
C THR A 11 1.77 4.69 6.68
N ALA A 12 2.56 4.86 5.63
CA ALA A 12 3.19 3.75 4.94
C ALA A 12 4.45 3.35 5.72
N SER A 13 4.36 2.24 6.44
CA SER A 13 5.34 1.75 7.41
C SER A 13 5.30 2.43 8.79
N TRP A 14 5.63 1.62 9.79
CA TRP A 14 6.03 2.00 11.16
C TRP A 14 7.48 1.58 11.45
N THR A 15 8.16 1.02 10.45
CA THR A 15 9.51 0.47 10.59
C THR A 15 10.51 1.13 9.66
N ASP A 16 10.15 2.27 9.07
CA ASP A 16 11.07 3.05 8.23
C ASP A 16 12.38 3.36 9.00
N PRO A 17 13.57 3.11 8.41
CA PRO A 17 14.83 3.35 9.08
C PRO A 17 15.03 4.80 9.54
N THR A 18 14.58 5.79 8.77
CA THR A 18 14.73 7.21 9.11
C THR A 18 13.78 7.61 10.24
N LEU A 19 12.57 7.04 10.29
CA LEU A 19 11.68 7.19 11.45
C LEU A 19 12.34 6.65 12.73
N ILE A 20 12.95 5.47 12.67
CA ILE A 20 13.55 4.82 13.85
C ILE A 20 14.85 5.50 14.30
N LYS A 21 15.70 5.87 13.34
CA LYS A 21 17.10 6.27 13.63
C LYS A 21 17.30 7.78 13.64
N GLU A 22 16.47 8.53 12.93
CA GLU A 22 16.67 9.96 12.66
C GLU A 22 15.52 10.83 13.20
N SER A 23 14.54 10.23 13.87
CA SER A 23 13.51 10.94 14.62
C SER A 23 13.48 10.46 16.07
N ASP A 24 12.82 11.24 16.93
CA ASP A 24 12.59 10.90 18.34
C ASP A 24 11.12 10.51 18.60
N TRP A 25 10.39 10.11 17.54
CA TRP A 25 8.98 9.74 17.66
C TRP A 25 8.78 8.47 18.50
N TYR A 26 9.69 7.49 18.37
CA TYR A 26 9.71 6.35 19.28
C TYR A 26 10.44 6.72 20.58
N PRO A 27 9.84 6.51 21.77
CA PRO A 27 10.43 6.93 23.04
C PRO A 27 11.85 6.40 23.32
N LYS A 28 12.19 5.22 22.79
CA LYS A 28 13.54 4.65 22.86
C LYS A 28 13.96 4.06 21.52
N ARG A 29 15.14 4.45 21.03
CA ARG A 29 15.72 3.87 19.80
C ARG A 29 15.94 2.36 19.87
N THR A 30 16.04 1.80 21.08
CA THR A 30 16.24 0.37 21.34
C THR A 30 14.94 -0.44 21.43
N MET A 31 13.78 0.16 21.17
CA MET A 31 12.50 -0.55 21.20
C MET A 31 12.48 -1.74 20.23
N SER A 32 12.02 -2.88 20.74
CA SER A 32 11.81 -4.08 19.93
C SER A 32 10.76 -3.81 18.83
N ALA A 33 10.74 -4.66 17.80
CA ALA A 33 9.73 -4.57 16.73
C ALA A 33 8.30 -4.65 17.29
N GLU A 34 8.09 -5.46 18.32
CA GLU A 34 6.82 -5.55 19.03
C GLU A 34 6.46 -4.24 19.74
N ALA A 35 7.36 -3.70 20.55
CA ALA A 35 7.10 -2.48 21.30
C ALA A 35 6.80 -1.30 20.35
N ARG A 36 7.51 -1.22 19.21
CA ARG A 36 7.26 -0.21 18.18
C ARG A 36 5.89 -0.35 17.53
N LEU A 37 5.45 -1.57 17.21
CA LEU A 37 4.11 -1.78 16.65
C LEU A 37 3.02 -1.43 17.67
N ARG A 38 3.18 -1.82 18.94
CA ARG A 38 2.23 -1.48 20.00
C ARG A 38 2.12 0.03 20.22
N HIS A 39 3.25 0.73 20.25
CA HIS A 39 3.28 2.19 20.35
C HIS A 39 2.65 2.86 19.12
N TYR A 40 2.95 2.37 17.91
CA TYR A 40 2.32 2.89 16.71
C TYR A 40 0.79 2.74 16.75
N ALA A 41 0.32 1.55 17.10
CA ALA A 41 -1.09 1.21 17.14
C ALA A 41 -1.86 1.84 18.31
N SER A 42 -1.17 2.50 19.27
CA SER A 42 -1.84 3.35 20.26
C SER A 42 -2.14 4.75 19.74
N VAL A 43 -1.52 5.18 18.63
CA VAL A 43 -1.69 6.50 18.03
C VAL A 43 -2.60 6.45 16.81
N PHE A 44 -2.30 5.55 15.87
CA PHE A 44 -3.02 5.45 14.60
C PHE A 44 -3.94 4.23 14.56
N PRO A 45 -5.11 4.34 13.90
CA PRO A 45 -6.05 3.23 13.73
C PRO A 45 -5.68 2.29 12.56
N MET A 46 -4.68 2.66 11.75
CA MET A 46 -4.28 1.87 10.59
C MET A 46 -2.79 2.03 10.26
N VAL A 47 -2.23 1.07 9.53
CA VAL A 47 -0.90 1.19 8.89
C VAL A 47 -0.87 0.49 7.55
N GLU A 48 -0.08 1.00 6.60
CA GLU A 48 0.31 0.22 5.43
C GLU A 48 1.62 -0.53 5.71
N VAL A 49 1.62 -1.84 5.51
CA VAL A 49 2.77 -2.74 5.66
C VAL A 49 3.53 -2.81 4.33
N ASP A 50 4.63 -2.06 4.22
CA ASP A 50 5.48 -2.08 3.03
C ASP A 50 6.51 -3.22 2.99
N ALA A 51 6.89 -3.75 4.15
CA ALA A 51 7.96 -4.74 4.26
C ALA A 51 7.68 -6.01 3.42
N THR A 52 6.41 -6.34 3.25
CA THR A 52 5.93 -7.50 2.49
C THR A 52 6.22 -7.41 0.99
N TYR A 53 6.46 -6.20 0.47
CA TYR A 53 6.93 -6.00 -0.91
C TYR A 53 8.29 -6.67 -1.14
N TYR A 54 9.20 -6.59 -0.17
CA TYR A 54 10.57 -7.09 -0.29
C TYR A 54 10.69 -8.58 0.03
N HIS A 55 9.92 -9.06 1.02
CA HIS A 55 9.87 -10.47 1.42
C HIS A 55 8.44 -10.83 1.79
N PRO A 56 7.88 -11.95 1.29
CA PRO A 56 6.53 -12.33 1.66
C PRO A 56 6.44 -12.58 3.17
N PRO A 57 5.33 -12.21 3.83
CA PRO A 57 5.15 -12.49 5.24
C PRO A 57 4.98 -14.00 5.46
N THR A 58 5.22 -14.43 6.70
CA THR A 58 4.78 -15.75 7.18
C THR A 58 3.45 -15.63 7.89
N GLU A 59 2.72 -16.73 7.97
CA GLU A 59 1.46 -16.82 8.76
C GLU A 59 1.71 -16.46 10.23
N GLU A 60 2.81 -16.93 10.81
CA GLU A 60 3.23 -16.58 12.18
C GLU A 60 3.41 -15.07 12.35
N LEU A 61 4.09 -14.39 11.41
CA LEU A 61 4.32 -12.95 11.49
C LEU A 61 3.00 -12.16 11.42
N ALA A 62 2.08 -12.57 10.55
CA ALA A 62 0.75 -11.97 10.46
C ALA A 62 -0.10 -12.25 11.72
N GLY A 63 0.04 -13.42 12.33
CA GLY A 63 -0.53 -13.74 13.65
C GLY A 63 -0.01 -12.79 14.73
N LEU A 64 1.30 -12.59 14.81
CA LEU A 64 1.90 -11.66 15.76
C LEU A 64 1.44 -10.22 15.53
N TRP A 65 1.28 -9.77 14.28
CA TRP A 65 0.70 -8.45 13.98
C TRP A 65 -0.72 -8.31 14.51
N THR A 66 -1.52 -9.37 14.42
CA THR A 66 -2.87 -9.43 14.97
C THR A 66 -2.85 -9.28 16.49
N GLU A 67 -1.98 -9.98 17.20
CA GLU A 67 -1.88 -9.94 18.67
C GLU A 67 -1.36 -8.59 19.21
N ARG A 68 -0.58 -7.88 18.40
CA ARG A 68 0.14 -6.66 18.81
C ARG A 68 -0.64 -5.37 18.56
N THR A 69 -1.84 -5.46 18.00
CA THR A 69 -2.66 -4.29 17.62
C THR A 69 -4.06 -4.34 18.24
N PRO A 70 -4.75 -3.20 18.43
CA PRO A 70 -6.14 -3.16 18.89
C PRO A 70 -7.11 -3.91 17.95
N ALA A 71 -8.30 -4.26 18.45
CA ALA A 71 -9.30 -5.04 17.70
C ALA A 71 -9.79 -4.34 16.42
N ASP A 72 -9.97 -3.02 16.45
CA ASP A 72 -10.44 -2.22 15.29
C ASP A 72 -9.28 -1.67 14.43
N PHE A 73 -8.05 -2.12 14.65
CA PHE A 73 -6.89 -1.66 13.88
C PHE A 73 -6.87 -2.30 12.48
N ARG A 74 -6.55 -1.51 11.44
CA ARG A 74 -6.46 -1.97 10.04
C ARG A 74 -5.02 -2.04 9.56
N MET A 75 -4.70 -3.11 8.82
CA MET A 75 -3.43 -3.25 8.12
C MET A 75 -3.68 -3.38 6.62
N ASP A 76 -3.25 -2.40 5.86
CA ASP A 76 -3.14 -2.52 4.42
C ASP A 76 -1.81 -3.19 4.10
N VAL A 77 -1.81 -4.36 3.46
CA VAL A 77 -0.60 -5.12 3.22
C VAL A 77 -0.19 -4.98 1.77
N LYS A 78 1.01 -4.45 1.53
CA LYS A 78 1.54 -4.38 0.17
C LYS A 78 1.82 -5.78 -0.38
N ALA A 79 1.30 -6.07 -1.57
CA ALA A 79 1.55 -7.33 -2.23
C ALA A 79 3.06 -7.51 -2.46
N TYR A 80 3.53 -8.75 -2.29
CA TYR A 80 4.91 -9.12 -2.55
C TYR A 80 5.31 -8.77 -3.99
N ALA A 81 6.52 -8.23 -4.21
CA ALA A 81 6.97 -7.68 -5.49
C ALA A 81 6.67 -8.61 -6.68
N LEU A 82 6.90 -9.92 -6.52
CA LEU A 82 6.63 -10.93 -7.55
C LEU A 82 5.18 -10.85 -8.06
N LEU A 83 4.21 -10.66 -7.17
CA LEU A 83 2.77 -10.66 -7.48
C LEU A 83 2.31 -9.35 -8.16
N THR A 84 3.13 -8.30 -8.13
CA THR A 84 2.80 -6.96 -8.64
C THR A 84 3.47 -6.64 -9.98
N GLN A 85 3.93 -7.67 -10.70
CA GLN A 85 4.71 -7.52 -11.95
C GLN A 85 6.08 -6.85 -11.78
N HIS A 86 6.53 -6.61 -10.55
CA HIS A 86 7.90 -6.25 -10.24
C HIS A 86 8.80 -7.49 -10.22
N PRO A 87 10.12 -7.34 -10.45
CA PRO A 87 11.05 -8.42 -10.17
C PRO A 87 11.20 -8.64 -8.66
N ALA A 88 11.24 -9.90 -8.25
CA ALA A 88 11.61 -10.31 -6.91
C ALA A 88 12.99 -10.97 -6.89
N GLN A 89 13.67 -10.95 -5.74
CA GLN A 89 14.94 -11.65 -5.60
C GLN A 89 14.69 -13.16 -5.57
N ARG A 90 15.48 -13.95 -6.31
CA ARG A 90 15.32 -15.42 -6.32
C ARG A 90 15.32 -16.02 -4.90
N LYS A 91 16.17 -15.49 -4.01
CA LYS A 91 16.32 -15.95 -2.63
C LYS A 91 15.11 -15.65 -1.71
N SER A 92 14.19 -14.78 -2.12
CA SER A 92 12.99 -14.44 -1.35
C SER A 92 11.74 -15.19 -1.85
N LEU A 93 11.88 -16.02 -2.89
CA LEU A 93 10.80 -16.91 -3.34
C LEU A 93 10.55 -18.02 -2.29
N TRP A 94 9.33 -18.51 -2.24
CA TRP A 94 9.02 -19.74 -1.50
C TRP A 94 9.81 -20.92 -2.10
N PRO A 95 10.35 -21.85 -1.28
CA PRO A 95 11.23 -22.91 -1.77
C PRO A 95 10.63 -23.78 -2.89
N ASP A 96 9.34 -24.09 -2.80
CA ASP A 96 8.62 -24.85 -3.82
C ASP A 96 8.42 -24.04 -5.11
N VAL A 97 8.01 -22.77 -5.00
CA VAL A 97 7.92 -21.87 -6.16
C VAL A 97 9.29 -21.68 -6.84
N ALA A 98 10.37 -21.62 -6.05
CA ALA A 98 11.72 -21.48 -6.58
C ALA A 98 12.21 -22.75 -7.29
N ALA A 99 11.74 -23.93 -6.88
CA ALA A 99 12.08 -25.22 -7.49
C ALA A 99 11.47 -25.40 -8.88
N ASP A 100 10.33 -24.74 -9.14
CA ASP A 100 9.64 -24.77 -10.44
C ASP A 100 10.11 -23.71 -11.43
N LEU A 101 11.18 -22.98 -11.10
CA LEU A 101 11.75 -22.00 -12.00
C LEU A 101 12.41 -22.72 -13.20
N PRO A 102 12.02 -22.41 -14.45
CA PRO A 102 12.61 -23.03 -15.63
C PRO A 102 14.13 -22.86 -15.69
N ALA A 103 14.84 -23.86 -16.23
CA ALA A 103 16.31 -23.89 -16.27
C ALA A 103 16.93 -22.65 -16.96
N GLU A 104 16.26 -22.11 -17.99
CA GLU A 104 16.66 -20.87 -18.69
C GLU A 104 16.65 -19.61 -17.80
N HIS A 105 16.06 -19.69 -16.61
CA HIS A 105 15.98 -18.61 -15.63
C HIS A 105 16.76 -18.91 -14.35
N GLU A 106 17.37 -20.09 -14.22
CA GLU A 106 18.08 -20.51 -13.03
C GLU A 106 19.24 -19.54 -12.66
N GLY A 107 19.97 -19.04 -13.66
CA GLY A 107 21.05 -18.06 -13.43
C GLY A 107 20.58 -16.64 -13.05
N LYS A 108 19.27 -16.33 -13.13
CA LYS A 108 18.76 -14.97 -12.89
C LYS A 108 18.70 -14.67 -11.38
N ARG A 109 19.31 -13.54 -10.99
CA ARG A 109 19.19 -13.01 -9.61
C ARG A 109 17.79 -12.47 -9.31
N SER A 110 17.13 -11.94 -10.33
CA SER A 110 15.80 -11.34 -10.27
C SER A 110 14.81 -12.13 -11.13
N VAL A 111 13.66 -12.48 -10.56
CA VAL A 111 12.63 -13.30 -11.17
C VAL A 111 11.35 -12.49 -11.30
N TYR A 112 10.71 -12.52 -12.47
CA TYR A 112 9.37 -11.96 -12.70
C TYR A 112 8.33 -13.06 -12.62
N LEU A 113 7.07 -12.71 -12.36
CA LEU A 113 5.99 -13.70 -12.31
C LEU A 113 5.86 -14.50 -13.62
N HIS A 114 5.98 -13.83 -14.77
CA HIS A 114 5.88 -14.48 -16.10
C HIS A 114 7.06 -15.41 -16.44
N HIS A 115 8.12 -15.43 -15.62
CA HIS A 115 9.18 -16.44 -15.73
C HIS A 115 8.74 -17.80 -15.15
N LEU A 116 7.68 -17.83 -14.34
CA LEU A 116 7.17 -19.05 -13.71
C LEU A 116 6.09 -19.68 -14.58
N PRO A 117 5.98 -21.01 -14.59
CA PRO A 117 4.77 -21.69 -15.07
C PRO A 117 3.53 -21.22 -14.30
N ASP A 118 2.37 -21.20 -14.95
CA ASP A 118 1.12 -20.71 -14.33
C ASP A 118 0.81 -21.38 -12.99
N ALA A 119 1.00 -22.70 -12.88
CA ALA A 119 0.79 -23.42 -11.63
C ALA A 119 1.71 -22.96 -10.48
N ALA A 120 2.95 -22.55 -10.79
CA ALA A 120 3.88 -22.02 -9.79
C ALA A 120 3.54 -20.56 -9.43
N ALA A 121 3.08 -19.77 -10.40
CA ALA A 121 2.54 -18.44 -10.16
C ALA A 121 1.32 -18.49 -9.23
N ASP A 122 0.37 -19.39 -9.48
CA ASP A 122 -0.83 -19.57 -8.64
C ASP A 122 -0.47 -20.06 -7.23
N ARG A 123 0.52 -20.96 -7.10
CA ARG A 123 1.07 -21.33 -5.77
C ARG A 123 1.66 -20.14 -5.03
N ALA A 124 2.33 -19.22 -5.72
CA ALA A 124 2.86 -18.00 -5.09
C ALA A 124 1.73 -17.11 -4.53
N PHE A 125 0.61 -16.99 -5.25
CA PHE A 125 -0.59 -16.31 -4.74
C PHE A 125 -1.18 -17.04 -3.54
N GLU A 126 -1.29 -18.37 -3.59
CA GLU A 126 -1.83 -19.17 -2.48
C GLU A 126 -0.99 -19.06 -1.21
N HIS A 127 0.34 -19.10 -1.33
CA HIS A 127 1.23 -18.89 -0.18
C HIS A 127 1.03 -17.52 0.45
N PHE A 128 0.96 -16.47 -0.38
CA PHE A 128 0.71 -15.12 0.10
C PHE A 128 -0.67 -15.00 0.75
N ARG A 129 -1.69 -15.65 0.16
CA ARG A 129 -3.04 -15.72 0.73
C ARG A 129 -3.00 -16.34 2.11
N ARG A 130 -2.48 -17.56 2.25
CA ARG A 130 -2.38 -18.24 3.54
C ARG A 130 -1.66 -17.43 4.60
N ALA A 131 -0.56 -16.76 4.23
CA ALA A 131 0.19 -15.92 5.14
C ALA A 131 -0.62 -14.76 5.74
N LEU A 132 -1.61 -14.22 5.02
CA LEU A 132 -2.45 -13.11 5.49
C LEU A 132 -3.75 -13.57 6.16
N MET A 133 -4.04 -14.86 6.15
CA MET A 133 -5.28 -15.41 6.73
C MET A 133 -5.49 -15.03 8.21
N PRO A 134 -4.45 -14.98 9.09
CA PRO A 134 -4.63 -14.53 10.47
C PRO A 134 -5.18 -13.09 10.58
N LEU A 135 -4.63 -12.16 9.78
CA LEU A 135 -5.12 -10.77 9.74
C LEU A 135 -6.55 -10.70 9.20
N HIS A 136 -6.85 -11.46 8.15
CA HIS A 136 -8.18 -11.50 7.55
C HIS A 136 -9.21 -12.06 8.54
N SER A 137 -8.93 -13.21 9.15
CA SER A 137 -9.82 -13.91 10.09
C SER A 137 -10.07 -13.08 11.35
N ALA A 138 -9.08 -12.31 11.80
CA ALA A 138 -9.22 -11.38 12.91
C ALA A 138 -9.96 -10.08 12.53
N GLY A 139 -10.35 -9.92 11.26
CA GLY A 139 -11.00 -8.71 10.77
C GLY A 139 -10.09 -7.49 10.82
N LYS A 140 -8.78 -7.65 10.65
CA LYS A 140 -7.76 -6.58 10.69
C LYS A 140 -7.06 -6.32 9.36
N LEU A 141 -7.14 -7.26 8.40
CA LEU A 141 -6.71 -6.98 7.03
C LEU A 141 -7.63 -5.90 6.44
N GLY A 142 -7.05 -4.76 6.05
CA GLY A 142 -7.76 -3.66 5.39
C GLY A 142 -7.89 -3.94 3.90
N ALA A 143 -6.76 -3.89 3.20
CA ALA A 143 -6.66 -4.33 1.81
C ALA A 143 -5.28 -4.95 1.51
N VAL A 144 -5.20 -5.66 0.37
CA VAL A 144 -3.93 -6.03 -0.24
C VAL A 144 -3.61 -5.04 -1.37
N PHE A 145 -2.53 -4.28 -1.22
CA PHE A 145 -2.13 -3.23 -2.15
C PHE A 145 -1.27 -3.76 -3.30
N PHE A 146 -1.82 -3.72 -4.51
CA PHE A 146 -1.14 -3.96 -5.77
C PHE A 146 -0.67 -2.63 -6.36
N GLN A 147 0.48 -2.15 -5.89
CA GLN A 147 1.20 -1.07 -6.55
C GLN A 147 1.99 -1.62 -7.73
N PHE A 148 1.62 -1.23 -8.94
CA PHE A 148 2.25 -1.70 -10.17
C PHE A 148 3.48 -0.86 -10.57
N PRO A 149 4.43 -1.42 -11.34
CA PRO A 149 5.58 -0.67 -11.85
C PRO A 149 5.17 0.32 -12.93
N PRO A 150 6.00 1.34 -13.24
CA PRO A 150 5.71 2.32 -14.30
C PRO A 150 5.61 1.69 -15.71
N TYR A 151 6.23 0.53 -15.94
CA TYR A 151 6.10 -0.20 -17.22
C TYR A 151 4.83 -1.05 -17.32
N PHE A 152 4.02 -1.15 -16.25
CA PHE A 152 2.69 -1.74 -16.30
C PHE A 152 1.71 -0.74 -16.94
N THR A 153 1.77 -0.64 -18.26
CA THR A 153 0.96 0.29 -19.06
C THR A 153 -0.41 -0.30 -19.40
N ASN A 154 -1.35 0.53 -19.83
CA ASN A 154 -2.70 0.12 -20.20
C ASN A 154 -2.69 -0.66 -21.53
N ARG A 155 -2.45 -1.97 -21.43
CA ARG A 155 -2.39 -2.94 -22.52
C ARG A 155 -3.30 -4.13 -22.23
N ARG A 156 -3.60 -4.91 -23.27
CA ARG A 156 -4.56 -6.03 -23.20
C ARG A 156 -4.14 -7.10 -22.18
N ASP A 157 -2.86 -7.47 -22.18
CA ASP A 157 -2.25 -8.42 -21.25
C ASP A 157 -2.33 -7.92 -19.79
N ASN A 158 -2.00 -6.66 -19.55
CA ASN A 158 -2.07 -6.05 -18.22
C ASN A 158 -3.51 -5.91 -17.71
N ARG A 159 -4.49 -5.63 -18.60
CA ARG A 159 -5.91 -5.67 -18.25
C ARG A 159 -6.36 -7.09 -17.90
N ALA A 160 -5.98 -8.07 -18.70
CA ALA A 160 -6.27 -9.48 -18.42
C ALA A 160 -5.65 -9.92 -17.08
N PHE A 161 -4.45 -9.42 -16.74
CA PHE A 161 -3.85 -9.70 -15.44
C PHE A 161 -4.71 -9.18 -14.27
N LEU A 162 -5.27 -7.96 -14.38
CA LEU A 162 -6.19 -7.44 -13.36
C LEU A 162 -7.43 -8.33 -13.20
N ASP A 163 -7.94 -8.88 -14.31
CA ASP A 163 -9.12 -9.77 -14.29
C ASP A 163 -8.86 -11.06 -13.49
N THR A 164 -7.59 -11.48 -13.35
CA THR A 164 -7.24 -12.69 -12.57
C THR A 164 -7.20 -12.46 -11.05
N LEU A 165 -7.11 -11.21 -10.59
CA LEU A 165 -6.83 -10.91 -9.19
C LEU A 165 -7.94 -11.38 -8.23
N PRO A 166 -9.24 -11.18 -8.51
CA PRO A 166 -10.30 -11.65 -7.62
C PRO A 166 -10.33 -13.17 -7.46
N GLU A 167 -9.97 -13.93 -8.49
CA GLU A 167 -9.91 -15.40 -8.40
C GLU A 167 -8.69 -15.87 -7.60
N ARG A 168 -7.57 -15.15 -7.69
CA ARG A 168 -6.32 -15.50 -6.99
C ARG A 168 -6.31 -15.13 -5.51
N LEU A 169 -7.04 -14.08 -5.12
CA LEU A 169 -7.17 -13.63 -3.72
C LEU A 169 -8.64 -13.35 -3.37
N PRO A 170 -9.52 -14.37 -3.41
CA PRO A 170 -10.98 -14.19 -3.34
C PRO A 170 -11.48 -13.68 -1.99
N ASP A 171 -10.71 -13.90 -0.93
CA ASP A 171 -11.10 -13.52 0.43
C ASP A 171 -10.88 -12.03 0.73
N TYR A 172 -10.06 -11.34 -0.09
CA TYR A 172 -9.48 -10.06 0.29
C TYR A 172 -10.01 -8.90 -0.54
N GLN A 173 -10.24 -7.78 0.14
CA GLN A 173 -10.33 -6.49 -0.54
C GLN A 173 -8.96 -6.18 -1.15
N LEU A 174 -8.91 -6.02 -2.47
CA LEU A 174 -7.70 -5.64 -3.17
C LEU A 174 -7.76 -4.15 -3.52
N ALA A 175 -6.60 -3.48 -3.48
CA ALA A 175 -6.47 -2.11 -3.96
C ALA A 175 -5.37 -2.02 -5.02
N VAL A 176 -5.63 -1.28 -6.09
CA VAL A 176 -4.75 -1.15 -7.26
C VAL A 176 -4.24 0.27 -7.36
N GLU A 177 -2.92 0.40 -7.43
CA GLU A 177 -2.25 1.66 -7.64
C GLU A 177 -1.41 1.61 -8.91
N PHE A 178 -1.77 2.44 -9.89
CA PHE A 178 -1.01 2.56 -11.12
C PHE A 178 0.17 3.52 -10.94
N ARG A 179 1.15 3.41 -11.85
CA ARG A 179 2.34 4.28 -11.92
C ARG A 179 2.59 4.77 -13.35
N HIS A 180 1.54 4.82 -14.18
CA HIS A 180 1.65 5.21 -15.58
C HIS A 180 0.36 5.87 -16.08
N GLY A 181 0.49 7.05 -16.70
CA GLY A 181 -0.64 7.88 -17.14
C GLY A 181 -1.62 7.22 -18.11
N SER A 182 -1.17 6.23 -18.90
CA SER A 182 -2.00 5.51 -19.88
C SER A 182 -3.28 4.88 -19.31
N TRP A 183 -3.34 4.64 -18.00
CA TRP A 183 -4.53 4.11 -17.32
C TRP A 183 -5.64 5.15 -17.14
N LEU A 184 -5.27 6.44 -17.09
CA LEU A 184 -6.16 7.56 -16.75
C LEU A 184 -6.27 8.63 -17.85
N GLU A 185 -5.69 8.40 -19.03
CA GLU A 185 -5.95 9.20 -20.23
C GLU A 185 -7.45 9.17 -20.59
N ASP A 186 -7.98 10.26 -21.15
CA ASP A 186 -9.42 10.51 -21.33
C ASP A 186 -10.20 9.35 -21.97
N ARG A 187 -9.63 8.67 -22.98
CA ARG A 187 -10.32 7.56 -23.67
C ARG A 187 -10.33 6.25 -22.87
N SER A 188 -9.46 6.14 -21.88
CA SER A 188 -9.17 4.91 -21.12
C SER A 188 -9.66 4.98 -19.69
N ARG A 189 -9.72 6.17 -19.10
CA ARG A 189 -10.05 6.40 -17.69
C ARG A 189 -11.36 5.73 -17.28
N ASP A 190 -12.44 5.99 -18.01
CA ASP A 190 -13.76 5.46 -17.67
C ASP A 190 -13.79 3.93 -17.78
N LYS A 191 -13.09 3.36 -18.77
CA LYS A 191 -12.94 1.90 -18.93
C LYS A 191 -12.13 1.29 -17.79
N THR A 192 -11.07 1.96 -17.34
CA THR A 192 -10.27 1.55 -16.20
C THR A 192 -11.13 1.52 -14.93
N PHE A 193 -11.84 2.61 -14.61
CA PHE A 193 -12.69 2.63 -13.42
C PHE A 193 -13.87 1.66 -13.51
N ALA A 194 -14.46 1.46 -14.68
CA ALA A 194 -15.50 0.46 -14.88
C ALA A 194 -14.97 -0.97 -14.64
N GLN A 195 -13.77 -1.30 -15.16
CA GLN A 195 -13.13 -2.59 -14.91
C GLN A 195 -12.87 -2.80 -13.42
N LEU A 196 -12.28 -1.82 -12.74
CA LEU A 196 -12.00 -1.91 -11.30
C LEU A 196 -13.29 -2.11 -10.49
N ARG A 197 -14.38 -1.39 -10.82
CA ARG A 197 -15.70 -1.58 -10.18
C ARG A 197 -16.26 -2.97 -10.40
N ASN A 198 -16.22 -3.46 -11.63
CA ASN A 198 -16.74 -4.80 -11.97
C ASN A 198 -16.00 -5.91 -11.22
N LEU A 199 -14.70 -5.72 -10.96
CA LEU A 199 -13.85 -6.66 -10.24
C LEU A 199 -13.83 -6.44 -8.72
N GLY A 200 -14.50 -5.39 -8.21
CA GLY A 200 -14.45 -5.02 -6.78
C GLY A 200 -13.08 -4.52 -6.30
N LEU A 201 -12.22 -4.07 -7.21
CA LEU A 201 -10.88 -3.59 -6.89
C LEU A 201 -10.95 -2.10 -6.49
N ALA A 202 -10.41 -1.76 -5.33
CA ALA A 202 -10.32 -0.37 -4.87
C ALA A 202 -9.23 0.37 -5.67
N TYR A 203 -9.57 1.50 -6.29
CA TYR A 203 -8.59 2.36 -6.91
C TYR A 203 -7.85 3.16 -5.83
N VAL A 204 -6.53 3.08 -5.84
CA VAL A 204 -5.69 3.89 -4.97
C VAL A 204 -5.53 5.26 -5.61
N CYS A 205 -6.21 6.25 -5.02
CA CYS A 205 -6.03 7.65 -5.36
C CYS A 205 -4.65 8.09 -4.85
N VAL A 206 -3.95 8.92 -5.61
CA VAL A 206 -2.60 9.35 -5.25
C VAL A 206 -2.47 10.86 -5.29
N ASP A 207 -1.69 11.36 -4.35
CA ASP A 207 -1.10 12.70 -4.40
C ASP A 207 0.42 12.54 -4.57
N MET A 208 1.00 13.15 -5.60
CA MET A 208 2.39 12.94 -6.00
C MET A 208 2.89 14.06 -6.91
N PRO A 209 4.21 14.22 -7.12
CA PRO A 209 4.75 15.22 -8.03
C PRO A 209 4.18 15.04 -9.43
N GLN A 210 3.81 16.14 -10.09
CA GLN A 210 3.24 16.14 -11.44
C GLN A 210 4.29 16.46 -12.50
N GLY A 211 4.03 16.07 -13.76
CA GLY A 211 4.93 16.35 -14.89
C GLY A 211 5.95 15.25 -15.20
N PHE A 212 5.88 14.10 -14.54
CA PHE A 212 6.77 12.96 -14.77
C PHE A 212 6.05 11.80 -15.48
N SER A 213 6.83 10.93 -16.11
CA SER A 213 6.30 9.76 -16.83
C SER A 213 5.56 8.78 -15.91
N SER A 214 6.03 8.70 -14.65
CA SER A 214 5.46 7.87 -13.59
C SER A 214 4.30 8.52 -12.83
N SER A 215 4.03 9.81 -13.07
CA SER A 215 2.99 10.56 -12.36
C SER A 215 1.59 10.19 -12.83
N LEU A 216 0.66 10.16 -11.87
CA LEU A 216 -0.77 10.14 -12.13
C LEU A 216 -1.38 11.47 -11.68
N PRO A 217 -2.42 11.95 -12.38
CA PRO A 217 -3.21 13.08 -11.88
C PRO A 217 -3.92 12.69 -10.56
N PRO A 218 -4.12 13.65 -9.63
CA PRO A 218 -4.78 13.42 -8.35
C PRO A 218 -6.31 13.29 -8.52
N VAL A 219 -6.74 12.21 -9.16
CA VAL A 219 -8.14 11.89 -9.40
C VAL A 219 -8.67 11.08 -8.21
N LEU A 220 -9.66 11.61 -7.48
CA LEU A 220 -10.30 10.90 -6.37
C LEU A 220 -11.57 10.19 -6.86
N VAL A 221 -11.55 8.86 -6.84
CA VAL A 221 -12.69 8.02 -7.24
C VAL A 221 -12.74 6.78 -6.37
N ALA A 222 -13.90 6.47 -5.80
CA ALA A 222 -14.18 5.17 -5.21
C ALA A 222 -14.62 4.18 -6.32
N THR A 223 -13.93 3.05 -6.40
CA THR A 223 -14.30 1.93 -7.30
C THR A 223 -14.71 0.67 -6.54
N ALA A 224 -14.69 0.70 -5.21
CA ALA A 224 -15.14 -0.36 -4.32
C ALA A 224 -15.73 0.26 -3.05
N ASP A 225 -16.23 -0.58 -2.14
CA ASP A 225 -16.70 -0.14 -0.81
C ASP A 225 -15.56 0.40 0.07
N LEU A 226 -14.30 0.11 -0.30
CA LEU A 226 -13.11 0.76 0.23
C LEU A 226 -12.62 1.83 -0.74
N ALA A 227 -12.39 3.03 -0.23
CA ALA A 227 -11.60 4.06 -0.90
C ALA A 227 -10.21 4.17 -0.26
N VAL A 228 -9.20 4.50 -1.08
CA VAL A 228 -7.82 4.65 -0.60
C VAL A 228 -7.21 5.92 -1.19
N VAL A 229 -6.52 6.69 -0.37
CA VAL A 229 -5.68 7.82 -0.80
C VAL A 229 -4.27 7.65 -0.25
N ARG A 230 -3.26 7.70 -1.12
CA ARG A 230 -1.83 7.66 -0.74
C ARG A 230 -1.14 8.97 -1.08
N PHE A 231 -0.48 9.56 -0.09
CA PHE A 231 0.22 10.85 -0.20
C PHE A 231 1.72 10.63 -0.31
N HIS A 232 2.29 10.87 -1.48
CA HIS A 232 3.72 10.65 -1.78
C HIS A 232 4.59 11.88 -1.59
N GLY A 233 3.99 13.06 -1.41
CA GLY A 233 4.67 14.35 -1.37
C GLY A 233 4.80 15.02 -2.74
N HIS A 234 5.35 16.24 -2.77
CA HIS A 234 5.60 17.00 -3.99
C HIS A 234 7.09 17.25 -4.25
N ASN A 235 7.98 16.37 -3.77
CA ASN A 235 9.41 16.50 -4.03
C ASN A 235 9.75 16.15 -5.50
N ALA A 236 9.63 17.15 -6.38
CA ALA A 236 9.91 17.01 -7.80
C ALA A 236 11.40 16.78 -8.11
N GLU A 237 12.31 17.26 -7.26
CA GLU A 237 13.76 17.15 -7.49
C GLU A 237 14.22 15.69 -7.46
N THR A 238 13.68 14.88 -6.54
CA THR A 238 14.13 13.50 -6.33
C THR A 238 13.18 12.44 -6.90
N TRP A 239 12.00 12.82 -7.42
CA TRP A 239 10.94 11.88 -7.82
C TRP A 239 11.40 10.76 -8.76
N GLU A 240 11.99 11.10 -9.91
CA GLU A 240 12.54 10.13 -10.88
C GLU A 240 14.08 10.03 -10.82
N ALA A 241 14.70 10.59 -9.77
CA ALA A 241 16.14 10.49 -9.58
C ALA A 241 16.58 9.03 -9.37
N LYS A 242 17.73 8.69 -9.97
CA LYS A 242 18.33 7.35 -9.91
C LYS A 242 19.38 7.29 -8.81
N GLY A 243 19.54 6.12 -8.20
CA GLY A 243 20.58 5.88 -7.19
C GLY A 243 20.28 6.45 -5.80
N ILE A 244 19.09 7.02 -5.60
CA ILE A 244 18.63 7.52 -4.31
C ILE A 244 17.80 6.47 -3.57
N THR A 245 17.73 6.62 -2.25
CA THR A 245 16.87 5.85 -1.36
C THR A 245 15.39 6.22 -1.51
N ALA A 246 14.49 5.37 -1.01
CA ALA A 246 13.07 5.70 -0.94
C ALA A 246 12.80 6.92 -0.05
N ALA A 247 13.50 7.03 1.09
CA ALA A 247 13.35 8.16 2.00
C ALA A 247 13.71 9.51 1.35
N GLU A 248 14.78 9.56 0.55
CA GLU A 248 15.14 10.77 -0.22
C GLU A 248 14.11 11.13 -1.28
N ARG A 249 13.49 10.13 -1.93
CA ARG A 249 12.42 10.34 -2.92
C ARG A 249 11.16 10.94 -2.28
N PHE A 250 10.83 10.45 -1.10
CA PHE A 250 9.62 10.82 -0.34
C PHE A 250 9.89 11.90 0.71
N HIS A 251 11.03 12.58 0.63
CA HIS A 251 11.43 13.66 1.53
C HIS A 251 10.59 14.91 1.24
N TYR A 252 9.40 14.95 1.82
CA TYR A 252 8.46 16.05 1.69
C TYR A 252 7.61 16.18 2.94
N LEU A 253 7.51 17.38 3.50
CA LEU A 253 6.59 17.69 4.59
C LEU A 253 5.48 18.56 4.02
N TYR A 254 4.26 18.03 3.98
CA TYR A 254 3.11 18.81 3.55
C TYR A 254 2.88 19.98 4.51
N SER A 255 2.54 21.13 3.94
CA SER A 255 2.10 22.29 4.69
C SER A 255 0.67 22.15 5.19
N SER A 256 0.31 22.87 6.25
CA SER A 256 -1.06 22.97 6.75
C SER A 256 -2.05 23.43 5.69
N ALA A 257 -1.61 24.29 4.77
CA ALA A 257 -2.43 24.77 3.66
C ALA A 257 -2.77 23.63 2.68
N GLU A 258 -1.77 22.85 2.25
CA GLU A 258 -1.98 21.69 1.38
C GLU A 258 -2.88 20.63 2.02
N LEU A 259 -2.66 20.33 3.31
CA LEU A 259 -3.52 19.39 4.03
C LEU A 259 -4.95 19.93 4.18
N GLY A 260 -5.12 21.23 4.39
CA GLY A 260 -6.40 21.92 4.42
C GLY A 260 -7.16 21.86 3.09
N GLU A 261 -6.45 21.88 1.95
CA GLU A 261 -7.05 21.68 0.63
C GLU A 261 -7.47 20.22 0.39
N TRP A 262 -6.80 19.26 1.01
CA TRP A 262 -7.07 17.84 0.85
C TRP A 262 -8.21 17.32 1.74
N ALA A 263 -8.35 17.84 2.95
CA ALA A 263 -9.40 17.43 3.89
C ALA A 263 -10.83 17.40 3.29
N PRO A 264 -11.33 18.47 2.62
CA PRO A 264 -12.66 18.44 2.01
C PRO A 264 -12.77 17.41 0.87
N LYS A 265 -11.71 17.22 0.07
CA LYS A 265 -11.68 16.23 -1.02
C LYS A 265 -11.77 14.80 -0.48
N VAL A 266 -11.07 14.51 0.61
CA VAL A 266 -11.12 13.22 1.29
C VAL A 266 -12.51 12.98 1.90
N HIS A 267 -13.15 13.99 2.49
CA HIS A 267 -14.53 13.87 2.97
C HIS A 267 -15.52 13.56 1.84
N GLU A 268 -15.38 14.22 0.68
CA GLU A 268 -16.20 13.94 -0.50
C GLU A 268 -16.02 12.49 -0.97
N LEU A 269 -14.77 12.03 -1.08
CA LEU A 269 -14.44 10.65 -1.44
C LEU A 269 -15.04 9.64 -0.43
N ALA A 270 -14.91 9.92 0.87
CA ALA A 270 -15.48 9.10 1.93
C ALA A 270 -17.02 9.03 1.85
N GLY A 271 -17.66 10.00 1.20
CA GLY A 271 -19.07 9.97 0.88
C GLY A 271 -19.48 8.86 -0.10
N SER A 272 -18.52 8.31 -0.86
CA SER A 272 -18.74 7.32 -1.91
C SER A 272 -18.26 5.91 -1.54
N ALA A 273 -17.81 5.69 -0.31
CA ALA A 273 -17.29 4.42 0.19
C ALA A 273 -17.78 4.14 1.63
N ARG A 274 -17.69 2.89 2.07
CA ARG A 274 -18.01 2.49 3.45
C ARG A 274 -16.85 2.81 4.40
N GLU A 275 -15.62 2.60 3.95
CA GLU A 275 -14.40 2.92 4.68
C GLU A 275 -13.41 3.62 3.73
N THR A 276 -12.64 4.56 4.25
CA THR A 276 -11.62 5.30 3.49
C THR A 276 -10.29 5.25 4.24
N HIS A 277 -9.27 4.70 3.60
CA HIS A 277 -7.90 4.67 4.14
C HIS A 277 -7.08 5.81 3.56
N VAL A 278 -6.47 6.58 4.44
CA VAL A 278 -5.65 7.76 4.12
C VAL A 278 -4.24 7.45 4.60
N VAL A 279 -3.32 7.23 3.67
CA VAL A 279 -1.96 6.75 3.96
C VAL A 279 -0.94 7.81 3.59
N MET A 280 -0.22 8.29 4.59
CA MET A 280 0.92 9.18 4.40
C MET A 280 2.17 8.35 4.06
N ASN A 281 2.62 8.43 2.80
CA ASN A 281 3.78 7.73 2.26
C ASN A 281 5.00 8.65 2.07
N ASN A 282 4.95 9.88 2.59
CA ASN A 282 6.09 10.79 2.68
C ASN A 282 7.07 10.38 3.81
N CYS A 283 7.61 9.17 3.69
CA CYS A 283 8.36 8.46 4.72
C CYS A 283 9.81 8.94 4.82
N TYR A 284 9.96 10.13 5.39
CA TYR A 284 11.24 10.70 5.79
C TYR A 284 11.15 11.20 7.23
N ARG A 285 11.99 10.67 8.12
CA ARG A 285 11.94 10.91 9.57
C ARG A 285 10.51 10.70 10.11
N ASP A 286 9.95 11.68 10.79
CA ASP A 286 8.59 11.69 11.34
C ASP A 286 7.58 12.45 10.46
N TYR A 287 7.92 12.79 9.21
CA TYR A 287 7.07 13.66 8.38
C TYR A 287 5.70 13.05 8.09
N GLY A 288 5.68 11.77 7.68
CA GLY A 288 4.44 11.03 7.48
C GLY A 288 3.60 10.96 8.77
N VAL A 289 4.22 10.76 9.92
CA VAL A 289 3.53 10.72 11.24
C VAL A 289 2.90 12.09 11.55
N ARG A 290 3.65 13.17 11.37
CA ARG A 290 3.18 14.54 11.62
C ARG A 290 2.02 14.90 10.70
N ASN A 291 2.17 14.67 9.40
CA ASN A 291 1.11 14.99 8.44
C ASN A 291 -0.11 14.08 8.60
N ALA A 292 0.06 12.80 8.98
CA ALA A 292 -1.06 11.91 9.28
C ALA A 292 -1.88 12.43 10.47
N ARG A 293 -1.20 12.98 11.49
CA ARG A 293 -1.88 13.62 12.62
C ARG A 293 -2.62 14.87 12.25
N GLU A 294 -1.95 15.77 11.54
CA GLU A 294 -2.53 17.04 11.15
C GLU A 294 -3.73 16.85 10.22
N LEU A 295 -3.61 15.97 9.21
CA LEU A 295 -4.71 15.62 8.33
C LEU A 295 -5.83 14.88 9.09
N GLY A 296 -5.49 13.97 10.01
CA GLY A 296 -6.48 13.33 10.88
C GLY A 296 -7.28 14.34 11.69
N ALA A 297 -6.63 15.34 12.28
CA ALA A 297 -7.30 16.42 13.01
C ALA A 297 -8.21 17.26 12.10
N LEU A 298 -7.76 17.60 10.88
CA LEU A 298 -8.58 18.31 9.89
C LEU A 298 -9.80 17.51 9.43
N LEU A 299 -9.70 16.18 9.42
CA LEU A 299 -10.78 15.26 9.08
C LEU A 299 -11.73 14.96 10.26
N GLY A 300 -11.44 15.48 11.45
CA GLY A 300 -12.20 15.18 12.67
C GLY A 300 -11.93 13.79 13.25
N GLU A 301 -10.85 13.13 12.84
CA GLU A 301 -10.44 11.82 13.35
C GLU A 301 -9.66 12.01 14.66
N GLY A 302 -10.21 11.49 15.76
CA GLY A 302 -9.66 11.59 17.12
C GLY A 302 -8.41 10.73 17.33
N LEU A 303 -7.30 11.11 16.71
CA LEU A 303 -5.99 10.47 16.92
C LEU A 303 -5.48 10.77 18.32
N GLN A 304 -4.97 9.75 19.00
CA GLN A 304 -4.43 9.91 20.36
C GLN A 304 -3.13 10.72 20.33
N PRO A 305 -2.84 11.51 21.39
CA PRO A 305 -1.53 12.14 21.55
C PRO A 305 -0.42 11.08 21.60
N ASP A 306 0.84 11.49 21.42
CA ASP A 306 1.98 10.58 21.61
C ASP A 306 1.88 9.94 22.99
N ALA A 307 1.97 8.61 23.02
CA ALA A 307 2.14 7.91 24.28
C ALA A 307 3.52 8.33 24.86
N PRO A 308 3.60 8.73 26.15
CA PRO A 308 4.84 9.18 26.77
C PRO A 308 5.93 8.09 26.79
#